data_AF-A0A1J0E5N3-F1
#
_entry.id   AF-A0A1J0E5N3-F1
#
_cell.length_a   1.000
_cell.length_b   1.000
_cell.length_c   1.000
_cell.angle_alpha   90.00
_cell.angle_beta   90.00
_cell.angle_gamma   90.00
#
_symmetry.space_group_name_H-M   'P 1'
#
loop_
_entity.id
_entity.type
_entity.pdbx_description
1 polymer ?
#
loop_
_entity_poly.entity_id
_entity_poly.type
_entity_poly.pdbx_seq_one_letter_code
_entity_poly.pdbx_strand_id
1 'polypeptide(L)' 'MMMQKNADTTTDIVNNVKNAINTRKYAHADEISLLWQHAMKSPYMISWGHVMLIALIVAAIITVISTLFF' A
#
# COMPACT_ATOMS: atom_id res chain seq x y z
N MET A 1 9.32 3.70 23.28
CA MET A 1 9.43 2.64 22.25
C MET A 1 8.44 1.52 22.60
N MET A 2 7.20 1.58 22.11
CA MET A 2 6.20 0.50 22.29
C MET A 2 5.54 0.07 20.96
N MET A 3 5.89 0.70 19.84
CA MET A 3 5.29 0.41 18.53
C MET A 3 5.89 -0.80 17.80
N GLN A 4 7.11 -1.22 18.16
CA GLN A 4 7.82 -2.26 17.41
C GLN A 4 7.30 -3.68 17.70
N LYS A 5 6.89 -3.96 18.94
CA LYS A 5 6.46 -5.31 19.35
C LYS A 5 5.17 -5.79 18.65
N ASN A 6 4.27 -4.87 18.29
CA ASN A 6 3.01 -5.23 17.62
C ASN A 6 3.16 -5.39 16.09
N ALA A 7 4.15 -4.74 15.49
CA ALA A 7 4.40 -4.81 14.05
C ALA A 7 4.96 -6.18 13.65
N ASP A 8 5.86 -6.75 14.45
CA ASP A 8 6.40 -8.10 14.24
C ASP A 8 5.28 -9.16 14.36
N THR A 9 4.49 -9.11 15.43
CA THR A 9 3.41 -10.09 15.66
C THR A 9 2.35 -10.08 14.54
N THR A 10 2.02 -8.92 13.99
CA THR A 10 1.03 -8.82 12.90
C THR A 10 1.57 -9.40 11.59
N THR A 11 2.87 -9.23 11.33
CA THR A 11 3.53 -9.74 10.12
C THR A 11 3.67 -11.27 10.17
N ASP A 12 3.99 -11.82 11.35
CA ASP A 12 4.07 -13.27 11.57
C ASP A 12 2.72 -13.97 11.39
N ILE A 13 1.64 -13.35 11.88
CA ILE A 13 0.27 -13.88 11.70
C ILE A 13 -0.09 -13.90 10.21
N VAL A 14 0.20 -12.82 9.48
CA VAL A 14 -0.06 -12.73 8.04
C VAL A 14 0.71 -13.79 7.25
N ASN A 15 1.98 -14.04 7.60
CA ASN A 15 2.79 -15.07 6.97
C ASN A 15 2.24 -16.47 7.23
N ASN A 16 1.79 -16.74 8.46
CA ASN A 16 1.18 -18.03 8.81
C ASN A 16 -0.15 -18.26 8.08
N VAL A 17 -1.00 -17.23 7.99
CA VAL A 17 -2.26 -17.29 7.22
C VAL A 17 -1.97 -17.52 5.74
N LYS A 18 -0.98 -16.83 5.17
CA LYS A 18 -0.57 -17.02 3.76
C LYS A 18 -0.11 -18.45 3.49
N ASN A 19 0.68 -19.04 4.39
CA ASN A 19 1.11 -20.43 4.29
C ASN A 19 -0.07 -21.40 4.39
N ALA A 20 -1.00 -21.18 5.33
CA ALA A 20 -2.19 -22.00 5.49
C ALA A 20 -3.09 -21.98 4.24
N ILE A 21 -3.30 -20.81 3.63
CA ILE A 21 -4.03 -20.65 2.37
C ILE A 21 -3.32 -21.40 1.23
N ASN A 22 -1.99 -21.28 1.15
CA ASN A 22 -1.21 -21.95 0.10
C ASN A 22 -1.30 -23.48 0.21
N THR A 23 -1.33 -24.02 1.44
CA THR A 23 -1.52 -25.46 1.68
C THR A 23 -2.94 -25.92 1.33
N ARG A 24 -3.97 -25.14 1.69
CA ARG A 24 -5.38 -25.51 1.50
C ARG A 24 -5.91 -25.20 0.10
N LYS A 25 -5.25 -24.32 -0.65
CA LYS A 25 -5.65 -23.77 -1.96
C LYS A 25 -6.97 -22.99 -1.97
N TYR A 26 -7.47 -22.57 -0.82
CA TYR A 26 -8.59 -21.65 -0.69
C TYR A 26 -8.41 -20.78 0.56
N ALA A 27 -9.03 -19.60 0.56
CA ALA A 27 -8.97 -18.65 1.67
C ALA A 27 -10.36 -18.45 2.26
N HIS A 28 -10.44 -18.39 3.59
CA HIS A 28 -11.66 -18.02 4.28
C HIS A 28 -11.89 -16.50 4.22
N ALA A 29 -13.15 -16.07 4.29
CA ALA A 29 -13.50 -14.65 4.25
C ALA A 29 -12.80 -13.82 5.36
N ASP A 30 -12.65 -14.40 6.55
CA ASP A 30 -11.97 -13.77 7.68
C ASP A 30 -10.46 -13.59 7.41
N GLU A 31 -9.82 -14.56 6.77
CA GLU A 31 -8.40 -14.51 6.39
C GLU A 31 -8.16 -13.45 5.31
N ILE A 32 -9.07 -13.34 4.34
CA ILE A 32 -9.03 -12.29 3.31
C ILE A 32 -9.16 -10.91 3.94
N SER A 33 -10.10 -10.75 4.89
CA SER A 33 -10.29 -9.49 5.63
C SER A 33 -9.04 -9.07 6.40
N LEU A 34 -8.38 -10.03 7.07
CA LEU A 34 -7.13 -9.80 7.80
C LEU A 34 -5.99 -9.37 6.86
N LEU A 35 -5.84 -10.04 5.73
CA LEU A 35 -4.85 -9.67 4.71
C LEU A 35 -5.14 -8.28 4.11
N TRP A 36 -6.41 -7.95 3.88
CA TRP A 36 -6.83 -6.63 3.38
C TRP A 36 -6.51 -5.52 4.38
N GLN A 37 -6.80 -5.73 5.67
CA GLN A 37 -6.46 -4.77 6.71
C GLN A 37 -4.95 -4.56 6.85
N HIS A 38 -4.16 -5.63 6.73
CA HIS A 38 -2.70 -5.53 6.74
C HIS A 38 -2.19 -4.74 5.52
N ALA A 39 -2.72 -5.02 4.32
CA ALA A 39 -2.37 -4.29 3.10
C ALA A 39 -2.75 -2.80 3.19
N MET A 40 -3.93 -2.47 3.73
CA MET A 40 -4.36 -1.09 3.95
C MET A 40 -3.50 -0.32 4.95
N LYS A 41 -3.03 -1.01 5.99
CA LYS A 41 -2.14 -0.41 7.01
C LYS A 41 -0.68 -0.35 6.56
N SER A 42 -0.35 -0.93 5.42
CA SER A 42 1.01 -0.90 4.89
C SER A 42 1.40 0.54 4.54
N PRO A 43 2.56 1.03 5.03
CA PRO A 43 3.06 2.37 4.71
C PRO A 43 3.41 2.55 3.22
N TYR A 44 3.38 1.46 2.43
CA TYR A 44 3.60 1.47 0.99
C TYR A 44 2.32 1.69 0.17
N MET A 45 1.18 1.95 0.80
CA MET A 45 0.04 2.48 0.05
C MET A 45 0.47 3.82 -0.56
N ILE A 46 0.69 3.81 -1.89
CA ILE A 46 0.93 5.00 -2.68
C ILE A 46 -0.15 6.00 -2.31
N SER A 47 0.26 7.02 -1.55
CA SER A 47 -0.65 8.04 -1.08
C SER A 47 -1.19 8.76 -2.31
N TRP A 48 -2.51 8.75 -2.48
CA TRP A 48 -3.17 9.48 -3.57
C TRP A 48 -2.77 10.96 -3.61
N GLY A 49 -2.42 11.54 -2.46
CA GLY A 49 -1.85 12.88 -2.38
C GLY A 49 -0.50 13.02 -3.10
N HIS A 50 0.38 12.01 -2.99
CA HIS A 50 1.65 12.01 -3.72
C HIS A 50 1.44 11.88 -5.23
N VAL A 51 0.49 11.03 -5.66
CA VAL A 51 0.13 10.89 -7.08
C VAL A 51 -0.39 12.22 -7.63
N MET A 52 -1.28 12.89 -6.89
CA MET A 52 -1.84 14.18 -7.28
C MET A 52 -0.77 15.27 -7.36
N LEU A 53 0.18 15.30 -6.42
CA LEU A 53 1.25 16.27 -6.39
C LEU A 53 2.20 16.08 -7.59
N ILE A 54 2.57 14.84 -7.92
CA ILE A 54 3.36 14.53 -9.12
C ILE A 54 2.63 14.99 -10.38
N ALA A 55 1.33 14.71 -10.50
CA ALA A 55 0.52 15.13 -11.64
C ALA A 55 0.49 16.66 -11.80
N LEU A 56 0.35 17.41 -10.69
CA LEU A 56 0.39 18.87 -10.69
C LEU A 56 1.74 19.42 -11.14
N ILE A 57 2.85 18.86 -10.66
CA ILE A 57 4.20 19.27 -11.07
C ILE A 57 4.37 19.05 -12.58
N VAL A 58 3.98 17.89 -13.09
CA VAL A 58 4.09 17.57 -14.52
C VAL A 58 3.25 18.53 -15.36
N ALA A 59 2.01 18.80 -14.95
CA ALA A 59 1.14 19.75 -15.65
C ALA A 59 1.72 21.18 -15.66
N ALA A 60 2.30 21.62 -14.54
CA ALA A 60 2.95 22.92 -14.45
C ALA A 60 4.16 23.03 -15.40
N ILE A 61 5.01 21.99 -15.45
CA ILE A 61 6.16 21.94 -16.36
C ILE A 61 5.70 22.01 -17.82
N ILE A 62 4.71 21.20 -18.21
CA ILE A 62 4.16 21.20 -19.58
C ILE A 62 3.62 22.59 -19.94
N THR A 63 2.92 23.24 -19.01
CA THR A 63 2.34 24.57 -19.24
C THR A 63 3.44 25.60 -19.46
N VAL A 64 4.46 25.62 -18.60
CA VAL A 64 5.61 26.54 -18.71
C VAL A 64 6.36 26.35 -20.03
N ILE A 65 6.63 25.10 -20.42
CA ILE A 65 7.26 24.79 -21.72
C ILE A 65 6.37 25.28 -22.86
N SER A 66 5.07 24.99 -22.82
CA SER A 66 4.13 25.41 -23.88
C SER A 66 4.05 26.93 -24.02
N THR A 67 4.15 27.68 -22.91
CA THR A 67 4.14 29.15 -22.92
C THR A 67 5.47 29.80 -23.29
N LEU A 68 6.60 29.09 -23.16
CA LEU A 68 7.93 29.62 -23.48
C LEU A 68 8.35 29.35 -24.93
N PHE A 69 7.82 28.29 -25.53
CA PHE A 69 8.13 27.87 -26.91
C PHE A 69 7.08 28.33 -27.94
N PHE A 70 6.09 29.12 -27.52
CA PHE A 70 5.07 29.73 -28.37
C PHE A 70 5.14 31.25 -28.23
#